data_AF-A0A0K0DKK5-F1
#
_entry.id   AF-A0A0K0DKK5-F1
#
_cell.length_a   1.000
_cell.length_b   1.000
_cell.length_c   1.000
_cell.angle_alpha   90.00
_cell.angle_beta   90.00
_cell.angle_gamma   90.00
#
_symmetry.space_group_name_H-M   'P 1'
#
loop_
_entity.id
_entity.type
_entity.pdbx_description
1 polymer ?
#
loop_
_entity_poly.entity_id
_entity_poly.type
_entity_poly.pdbx_seq_one_letter_code
_entity_poly.pdbx_strand_id
1 'polypeptide(L)'
;MMPQNCVIIDNTVTAILIVGMVANANMCLTGDGSNVNPILPQHLPLSGTLTTTNFIIANWSREMWQGVVNRVAQTLASVPFGANFFSALATVA
;
A
#
# COMPACT_ATOMS: atom_id res chain seq x y z
N MET A 1 5.14 11.25 19.49
CA MET A 1 5.00 11.09 18.03
C MET A 1 4.99 12.50 17.43
N MET A 2 5.88 12.81 16.49
CA MET A 2 5.90 14.15 15.88
C MET A 2 4.79 14.23 14.81
N PRO A 3 4.11 15.37 14.65
CA PRO A 3 3.14 15.56 13.58
C PRO A 3 3.80 15.41 12.21
N GLN A 4 3.14 14.68 11.31
CA GLN A 4 3.59 14.42 9.94
C GLN A 4 2.49 14.86 8.98
N ASN A 5 2.86 15.54 7.90
CA ASN A 5 1.94 15.92 6.82
C ASN A 5 2.27 15.09 5.56
N CYS A 6 1.27 14.75 4.77
CA CYS A 6 1.46 14.05 3.50
C CYS A 6 1.61 15.07 2.36
N VAL A 7 2.56 14.84 1.45
CA VAL A 7 2.64 15.55 0.17
C VAL A 7 1.83 14.76 -0.85
N ILE A 8 0.81 15.40 -1.44
CA ILE A 8 -0.12 14.77 -2.38
C ILE A 8 0.05 15.40 -3.76
N ILE A 9 0.35 14.59 -4.77
CA ILE A 9 0.42 14.98 -6.19
C ILE A 9 -0.54 14.06 -6.95
N ASP A 10 -1.44 14.62 -7.76
CA ASP A 10 -2.42 13.85 -8.54
C ASP A 10 -3.16 12.79 -7.71
N ASN A 11 -3.62 13.18 -6.51
CA ASN A 11 -4.30 12.32 -5.53
C ASN A 11 -3.47 11.15 -5.00
N THR A 12 -2.15 11.19 -5.17
CA THR A 12 -1.20 10.18 -4.71
C THR A 12 -0.28 10.79 -3.65
N VAL A 13 -0.13 10.12 -2.51
CA VAL A 13 0.88 10.51 -1.52
C VAL A 13 2.25 10.17 -2.11
N THR A 14 3.09 11.17 -2.33
CA THR A 14 4.43 10.99 -2.94
C THR A 14 5.55 11.08 -1.91
N ALA A 15 5.32 11.78 -0.79
CA ALA A 15 6.30 11.93 0.27
C ALA A 15 5.64 12.30 1.61
N ILE A 16 6.43 12.20 2.69
CA ILE A 16 6.04 12.61 4.04
C ILE A 16 6.87 13.81 4.47
N LEU A 17 6.21 14.83 4.97
CA LEU A 17 6.82 16.00 5.58
C LEU A 17 6.88 15.83 7.11
N ILE A 18 8.05 16.05 7.69
CA ILE A 18 8.21 16.07 9.15
C ILE A 18 7.98 17.49 9.67
N VAL A 19 6.82 17.73 10.30
CA VAL A 19 6.41 19.07 10.77
C VAL A 19 7.24 19.52 11.98
N GLY A 20 7.84 18.60 12.72
CA GLY A 20 8.68 18.88 13.89
C GLY A 20 9.95 19.71 13.61
N MET A 21 10.35 19.85 12.33
CA MET A 21 11.50 20.65 11.91
C MET A 21 11.13 21.98 11.22
N VAL A 22 9.85 22.20 10.90
CA VAL A 22 9.41 23.35 10.11
C VAL A 22 8.27 24.09 10.82
N ALA A 23 8.57 25.28 11.32
CA ALA A 23 7.63 26.14 12.03
C ALA A 23 6.46 26.66 11.16
N ASN A 24 6.54 26.51 9.82
CA ASN A 24 5.53 26.98 8.88
C ASN A 24 5.21 25.91 7.83
N ALA A 25 3.91 25.62 7.66
CA ALA A 25 3.39 24.68 6.67
C ALA A 25 3.72 25.04 5.20
N ASN A 26 4.20 26.26 4.94
CA ASN A 26 4.57 26.74 3.61
C ASN A 26 6.02 26.41 3.20
N MET A 27 6.82 25.78 4.07
CA MET A 27 8.23 25.41 3.78
C MET A 27 8.40 24.01 3.18
N CYS A 28 7.31 23.32 2.84
CA CYS A 28 7.34 21.99 2.23
C CYS A 28 8.07 21.94 0.88
N LEU A 29 8.22 23.07 0.18
CA LEU A 29 8.56 23.12 -1.24
C LEU A 29 9.58 24.21 -1.63
N THR A 30 10.11 24.98 -0.67
CA THR A 30 10.99 26.11 -0.97
C THR A 30 12.44 25.79 -0.68
N GLY A 31 13.21 25.50 -1.73
CA GLY A 31 14.67 25.66 -1.73
C GLY A 31 15.48 24.41 -2.07
N ASP A 32 15.35 23.34 -1.27
CA ASP A 32 16.28 22.20 -1.31
C ASP A 32 15.67 20.81 -1.05
N GLY A 33 14.38 20.72 -0.70
CA GLY A 33 13.71 19.44 -0.42
C GLY A 33 14.16 18.75 0.88
N SER A 34 14.96 19.42 1.73
CA SER A 34 15.56 18.86 2.95
C SER A 34 14.56 18.36 4.00
N ASN A 35 13.31 18.84 3.94
CA ASN A 35 12.23 18.49 4.87
C ASN A 35 11.29 17.39 4.32
N VAL A 36 11.55 16.90 3.10
CA VAL A 36 10.75 15.89 2.41
C VAL A 36 11.42 14.53 2.60
N ASN A 37 10.75 13.63 3.31
CA ASN A 37 11.21 12.27 3.51
C ASN A 37 10.44 11.29 2.62
N PRO A 38 11.10 10.19 2.19
CA PRO A 38 10.41 9.11 1.51
C PRO A 38 9.34 8.51 2.43
N ILE A 39 8.31 7.92 1.81
CA ILE A 39 7.29 7.16 2.53
C ILE A 39 7.98 5.99 3.22
N LEU A 40 7.79 5.86 4.54
CA LEU A 40 8.37 4.77 5.31
C LEU A 40 7.91 3.41 4.75
N PRO A 41 8.81 2.41 4.64
CA PRO A 41 8.49 1.10 4.07
C PRO A 41 7.27 0.42 4.72
N GLN A 42 6.99 0.70 5.98
CA GLN A 42 5.85 0.16 6.73
C GLN A 42 4.47 0.64 6.22
N HIS A 43 4.40 1.74 5.46
CA HIS A 43 3.15 2.28 4.89
C HIS A 43 2.93 1.86 3.44
N LEU A 44 3.92 1.25 2.79
CA LEU A 44 3.84 0.75 1.42
C LEU A 44 3.06 -0.58 1.28
N PRO A 45 3.09 -1.54 2.22
CA PRO A 45 2.36 -2.79 2.06
C PRO A 45 0.87 -2.60 2.36
N LEU A 46 0.03 -3.09 1.45
CA LEU A 46 -1.39 -3.31 1.68
C LEU A 46 -1.62 -4.80 1.96
N SER A 47 -2.30 -5.11 3.05
CA SER A 47 -2.61 -6.49 3.46
C SER A 47 -4.10 -6.64 3.73
N GLY A 48 -4.62 -7.85 3.52
CA GLY A 48 -6.02 -8.19 3.73
C GLY A 48 -6.21 -9.69 3.87
N THR A 49 -7.36 -10.09 4.39
CA THR A 49 -7.72 -11.50 4.57
C THR A 49 -9.03 -11.79 3.86
N LEU A 50 -9.05 -12.85 3.05
CA LEU A 50 -10.26 -13.35 2.42
C LEU A 50 -10.88 -14.41 3.33
N THR A 51 -12.11 -14.17 3.78
CA THR A 51 -12.89 -15.11 4.58
C THR A 51 -14.12 -15.54 3.81
N THR A 52 -14.48 -16.83 3.86
CA THR A 52 -15.73 -17.34 3.28
C THR A 52 -16.66 -17.85 4.37
N THR A 53 -17.96 -17.68 4.17
CA THR A 53 -19.02 -18.30 4.97
C THR A 53 -19.66 -19.49 4.24
N ASN A 54 -19.28 -19.73 2.98
CA ASN A 54 -19.81 -20.83 2.18
C ASN A 54 -19.12 -22.14 2.59
N PHE A 55 -19.90 -23.09 3.12
CA PHE A 55 -19.40 -24.36 3.62
C PHE A 55 -18.70 -25.21 2.55
N ILE A 56 -19.09 -25.09 1.27
CA ILE A 56 -18.46 -25.84 0.17
C ILE A 56 -17.04 -25.33 -0.03
N ILE A 57 -16.88 -24.00 -0.12
CA ILE A 57 -15.59 -23.35 -0.35
C ILE A 57 -14.70 -23.46 0.89
N ALA A 58 -15.28 -23.45 2.10
CA ALA A 58 -14.54 -23.67 3.33
C ALA A 58 -13.87 -25.06 3.40
N ASN A 59 -14.46 -26.07 2.74
CA ASN A 59 -13.93 -27.43 2.67
C ASN A 59 -12.99 -27.67 1.46
N TRP A 60 -12.69 -26.63 0.68
CA TRP A 60 -11.73 -26.75 -0.41
C TRP A 60 -10.33 -27.06 0.10
N SER A 61 -9.59 -27.85 -0.68
CA SER A 61 -8.19 -28.14 -0.36
C SER A 61 -7.34 -26.88 -0.44
N ARG A 62 -6.14 -26.93 0.15
CA ARG A 62 -5.19 -25.82 0.11
C ARG A 62 -4.84 -25.42 -1.32
N GLU A 63 -4.72 -26.39 -2.22
CA GLU A 63 -4.41 -26.18 -3.64
C GLU A 63 -5.54 -25.45 -4.38
N MET A 64 -6.80 -25.80 -4.07
CA MET A 64 -7.96 -25.11 -4.64
C MET A 64 -8.01 -23.65 -4.19
N TRP A 65 -7.79 -23.40 -2.89
CA TRP A 65 -7.67 -22.04 -2.35
C TRP A 65 -6.48 -21.29 -2.95
N GLN A 66 -5.33 -21.96 -3.12
CA GLN A 66 -4.15 -21.38 -3.74
C GLN A 66 -4.47 -20.90 -5.17
N GLY A 67 -5.28 -21.66 -5.91
CA GLY A 67 -5.78 -21.25 -7.23
C GLY A 67 -6.57 -19.94 -7.21
N VAL A 68 -7.43 -19.73 -6.21
CA VAL A 68 -8.19 -18.48 -6.05
C VAL A 68 -7.25 -17.33 -5.73
N VAL A 69 -6.40 -17.47 -4.70
CA VAL A 69 -5.54 -16.37 -4.25
C VAL A 69 -4.46 -16.02 -5.28
N ASN A 70 -3.99 -17.00 -6.07
CA ASN A 70 -3.08 -16.75 -7.20
C ASN A 70 -3.75 -15.89 -8.28
N ARG A 71 -5.03 -16.13 -8.58
CA ARG A 71 -5.77 -15.28 -9.52
C ARG A 71 -5.91 -13.86 -8.99
N VAL A 72 -6.16 -13.68 -7.69
CA VAL A 72 -6.18 -12.34 -7.07
C VAL A 72 -4.83 -11.65 -7.21
N ALA A 73 -3.73 -12.33 -6.88
CA ALA A 73 -2.39 -11.78 -7.04
C ALA A 73 -2.07 -11.40 -8.51
N GLN A 74 -2.47 -12.24 -9.46
CA GLN A 74 -2.34 -11.95 -10.90
C GLN A 74 -3.18 -10.75 -11.31
N THR A 75 -4.43 -10.64 -10.84
CA THR A 75 -5.29 -9.48 -11.13
C THR A 75 -4.67 -8.19 -10.62
N LEU A 76 -4.12 -8.20 -9.40
CA LEU A 76 -3.43 -7.04 -8.80
C LEU A 76 -2.16 -6.67 -9.58
N ALA A 77 -1.44 -7.65 -10.12
CA ALA A 77 -0.26 -7.43 -10.96
C ALA A 77 -0.61 -7.02 -12.42
N SER A 78 -1.85 -7.21 -12.85
CA SER A 78 -2.31 -6.92 -14.22
C SER A 78 -3.05 -5.58 -14.33
N VAL A 79 -3.21 -5.06 -15.55
CA VAL A 79 -3.99 -3.84 -15.83
C VAL A 79 -5.46 -4.06 -15.43
N PRO A 80 -6.14 -3.12 -14.73
CA PRO A 80 -5.74 -1.72 -14.49
C PRO A 80 -4.89 -1.49 -13.23
N PHE A 81 -4.71 -2.51 -12.39
CA PHE A 81 -4.09 -2.36 -11.08
C PHE A 81 -2.57 -2.41 -11.10
N GLY A 82 -1.95 -3.02 -12.12
CA GLY A 82 -0.51 -3.22 -12.21
C GLY A 82 0.34 -1.93 -12.19
N ALA A 83 -0.25 -0.77 -12.49
CA ALA A 83 0.42 0.52 -12.33
C ALA A 83 0.50 0.99 -10.87
N ASN A 84 -0.36 0.47 -9.99
CA ASN A 84 -0.49 0.88 -8.59
C ASN A 84 0.28 -0.02 -7.62
N PHE A 85 0.69 -1.22 -8.06
CA PHE A 85 1.37 -2.21 -7.22
C PHE A 85 2.66 -2.66 -7.86
N PHE A 86 3.77 -2.57 -7.13
CA PHE A 86 5.05 -3.12 -7.56
C PHE A 86 5.07 -4.65 -7.52
N SER A 87 4.41 -5.22 -6.51
CA SER A 87 4.30 -6.66 -6.33
C SER A 87 3.01 -7.03 -5.59
N ALA A 88 2.55 -8.26 -5.80
CA ALA A 88 1.44 -8.85 -5.07
C ALA A 88 1.84 -10.27 -4.65
N LEU A 89 1.58 -10.61 -3.38
CA LEU A 89 1.79 -11.94 -2.83
C LEU A 89 0.49 -12.39 -2.17
N ALA A 90 0.12 -13.65 -2.39
CA ALA A 90 -1.03 -14.23 -1.73
C ALA A 90 -0.72 -15.66 -1.26
N THR A 91 -1.07 -15.95 -0.01
CA THR A 91 -0.77 -17.22 0.66
C THR A 91 -2.02 -17.75 1.33
N VAL A 92 -2.20 -19.07 1.28
CA VAL A 92 -3.18 -19.78 2.13
C VAL A 92 -2.46 -20.15 3.43
N ALA A 93 -3.00 -19.75 4.58
CA ALA A 93 -2.48 -20.12 5.90
C ALA A 93 -3.00 -21.52 6.27
#